data_AF-A0A4S8QI67-F1
#
_entry.id   AF-A0A4S8QI67-F1
#
_cell.length_a   1.000
_cell.length_b   1.000
_cell.length_c   1.000
_cell.angle_alpha   90.00
_cell.angle_beta   90.00
_cell.angle_gamma   90.00
#
_symmetry.space_group_name_H-M   'P 1'
#
loop_
_entity.id
_entity.type
_entity.pdbx_description
1 polymer ?
#
loop_
_entity_poly.entity_id
_entity_poly.type
_entity_poly.pdbx_seq_one_letter_code
_entity_poly.pdbx_strand_id
1 'polypeptide(L)'
;MSGTLPRRGSRGSSTPGSSTPSSGTPGPTFTKADEDAVRFYTSDAYEPLNGYLRNPSSVTDPAQRAKYDRQAEEISRGLAHLPADPGTTHRGAANGPWVDQYQTGQVVPEAAFSSSSKDPMIAQEFAEKNARKQGTEPVIFEIEGKNGRYIKEYSIYDYEEEVAFDRGTSYLVTDRYDAPDGSIIYIKMTEQ
;
A
#
# COMPACT_ATOMS: atom_id res chain seq x y z
N MET A 1 -67.11 -20.29 18.87
CA MET A 1 -66.95 -19.48 17.64
C MET A 1 -65.96 -18.37 17.93
N SER A 2 -64.93 -18.27 17.08
CA SER A 2 -63.95 -17.19 16.76
C SER A 2 -63.74 -16.06 17.78
N GLY A 3 -62.53 -15.75 18.26
CA GLY A 3 -61.33 -15.28 17.53
C GLY A 3 -61.08 -13.82 17.97
N THR A 4 -59.89 -13.20 18.06
CA THR A 4 -58.52 -13.46 17.63
C THR A 4 -57.63 -12.41 18.36
N LEU A 5 -56.47 -12.82 18.90
CA LEU A 5 -55.43 -11.92 19.43
C LEU A 5 -54.56 -11.35 18.29
N PRO A 6 -54.09 -10.08 18.34
CA PRO A 6 -53.17 -9.56 17.35
C PRO A 6 -51.73 -10.04 17.58
N ARG A 7 -51.02 -10.18 16.45
CA ARG A 7 -49.74 -10.85 16.25
C ARG A 7 -48.51 -10.02 16.68
N ARG A 8 -47.56 -10.78 17.22
CA ARG A 8 -46.11 -10.65 17.32
C ARG A 8 -45.45 -9.81 16.20
N GLY A 9 -44.79 -8.72 16.60
CA GLY A 9 -43.83 -7.97 15.77
C GLY A 9 -42.41 -8.53 15.92
N SER A 10 -41.81 -8.88 14.79
CA SER A 10 -40.45 -9.40 14.64
C SER A 10 -39.41 -8.32 14.95
N ARG A 11 -38.45 -8.61 15.84
CA ARG A 11 -37.21 -7.82 15.99
C ARG A 11 -36.25 -8.24 14.88
N GLY A 12 -36.08 -7.37 13.89
CA GLY A 12 -34.98 -7.47 12.92
C GLY A 12 -33.65 -7.15 13.62
N SER A 13 -32.76 -8.13 13.62
CA SER A 13 -31.35 -7.98 13.93
C SER A 13 -30.64 -7.20 12.82
N SER A 14 -30.15 -6.01 13.11
CA SER A 14 -29.27 -5.24 12.23
C SER A 14 -27.83 -5.74 12.41
N THR A 15 -27.33 -6.49 11.43
CA THR A 15 -25.90 -6.78 11.26
C THR A 15 -25.24 -5.56 10.60
N PRO A 16 -24.06 -5.08 11.04
CA PRO A 16 -23.30 -4.07 10.32
C PRO A 16 -22.81 -4.63 8.99
N GLY A 17 -22.98 -3.86 7.92
CA GLY A 17 -22.59 -4.25 6.57
C GLY A 17 -21.09 -4.42 6.43
N SER A 18 -20.68 -5.60 5.95
CA SER A 18 -19.38 -5.79 5.31
C SER A 18 -19.33 -4.91 4.07
N SER A 19 -18.46 -3.90 4.08
CA SER A 19 -18.07 -3.15 2.89
C SER A 19 -17.27 -4.08 1.96
N THR A 20 -17.88 -4.47 0.85
CA THR A 20 -17.20 -5.16 -0.25
C THR A 20 -16.09 -4.27 -0.81
N PRO A 21 -14.87 -4.80 -1.08
CA PRO A 21 -13.86 -4.04 -1.82
C PRO A 21 -14.38 -3.80 -3.24
N SER A 22 -14.28 -2.56 -3.72
CA SER A 22 -14.57 -2.25 -5.13
C SER A 22 -13.36 -2.65 -5.97
N SER A 23 -13.39 -3.85 -6.55
CA SER A 23 -12.59 -4.19 -7.72
C SER A 23 -13.16 -3.40 -8.91
N GLY A 24 -12.77 -2.14 -9.02
CA GLY A 24 -13.18 -1.28 -10.13
C GLY A 24 -12.61 -1.80 -11.45
N THR A 25 -13.45 -1.96 -12.46
CA THR A 25 -13.02 -2.32 -13.81
C THR A 25 -12.03 -1.26 -14.34
N PRO A 26 -10.89 -1.64 -14.93
CA PRO A 26 -9.97 -0.69 -15.56
C PRO A 26 -10.70 0.20 -16.56
N GLY A 27 -10.28 1.46 -16.66
CA GLY A 27 -10.80 2.35 -17.69
C GLY A 27 -10.52 1.78 -19.10
N PRO A 28 -11.25 2.23 -20.13
CA PRO A 28 -11.08 1.78 -21.52
C PRO A 28 -9.68 2.03 -22.12
N THR A 29 -8.80 2.71 -21.37
CA THR A 29 -7.41 3.04 -21.71
C THR A 29 -6.36 2.13 -21.08
N PHE A 30 -6.74 1.16 -20.23
CA PHE A 30 -5.78 0.20 -19.68
C PHE A 30 -5.34 -0.82 -20.74
N THR A 31 -4.08 -0.73 -21.14
CA THR A 31 -3.48 -1.52 -22.22
C THR A 31 -2.73 -2.74 -21.68
N LYS A 32 -2.40 -3.70 -22.56
CA LYS A 32 -1.50 -4.81 -22.18
C LYS A 32 -0.13 -4.31 -21.69
N ALA A 33 0.36 -3.20 -22.23
CA ALA A 33 1.59 -2.58 -21.75
C ALA A 33 1.44 -1.96 -20.34
N ASP A 34 0.25 -1.51 -19.96
CA ASP A 34 -0.03 -1.06 -18.58
C ASP A 34 -0.03 -2.26 -17.63
N GLU A 35 -0.71 -3.34 -18.01
CA GLU A 35 -0.74 -4.59 -17.25
C GLU A 35 0.66 -5.15 -17.02
N ASP A 36 1.48 -5.22 -18.07
CA ASP A 36 2.84 -5.75 -17.98
C ASP A 36 3.74 -4.89 -17.09
N ALA A 37 3.55 -3.56 -17.10
CA ALA A 37 4.29 -2.64 -16.24
C ALA A 37 3.88 -2.79 -14.76
N VAL A 38 2.58 -2.84 -14.47
CA VAL A 38 2.07 -3.05 -13.10
C VAL A 38 2.53 -4.43 -12.60
N ARG A 39 2.39 -5.48 -13.42
CA ARG A 39 2.85 -6.82 -13.08
C ARG A 39 4.35 -6.87 -12.83
N PHE A 40 5.15 -6.14 -13.62
CA PHE A 40 6.60 -6.03 -13.41
C PHE A 40 6.93 -5.42 -12.04
N TYR A 41 6.17 -4.42 -11.59
CA TYR A 41 6.37 -3.81 -10.27
C TYR A 41 6.09 -4.78 -9.11
N THR A 42 5.23 -5.77 -9.28
CA THR A 42 4.97 -6.79 -8.24
C THR A 42 6.05 -7.89 -8.16
N SER A 43 7.06 -7.85 -9.03
CA SER A 43 8.19 -8.78 -9.02
C SER A 43 9.38 -8.23 -8.24
N ASP A 44 10.38 -9.07 -7.93
CA ASP A 44 11.64 -8.67 -7.28
C ASP A 44 12.38 -7.47 -7.95
N ALA A 45 12.00 -7.12 -9.18
CA ALA A 45 12.53 -5.95 -9.87
C ALA A 45 12.13 -4.60 -9.22
N TYR A 46 11.15 -4.58 -8.32
CA TYR A 46 10.77 -3.38 -7.56
C TYR A 46 11.93 -2.88 -6.67
N GLU A 47 12.73 -3.79 -6.11
CA GLU A 47 13.81 -3.44 -5.17
C GLU A 47 14.88 -2.54 -5.81
N PRO A 48 15.52 -2.92 -6.92
CA PRO A 48 16.53 -2.08 -7.56
C PRO A 48 15.93 -0.78 -8.14
N LEU A 49 14.70 -0.81 -8.65
CA LEU A 49 14.02 0.39 -9.14
C LEU A 49 13.77 1.38 -8.00
N ASN A 50 13.18 0.94 -6.90
CA ASN A 50 12.91 1.79 -5.74
C ASN A 50 14.21 2.26 -5.07
N GLY A 51 15.28 1.45 -5.11
CA GLY A 51 16.62 1.88 -4.70
C GLY A 51 17.14 3.05 -5.55
N TYR A 52 17.02 2.94 -6.88
CA TYR A 52 17.36 4.04 -7.79
C TYR A 52 16.51 5.29 -7.55
N LEU A 53 15.19 5.16 -7.40
CA LEU A 53 14.30 6.30 -7.17
C LEU A 53 14.61 7.05 -5.87
N ARG A 54 15.03 6.34 -4.80
CA ARG A 54 15.45 6.96 -3.53
C ARG A 54 16.84 7.58 -3.59
N ASN A 55 17.75 7.01 -4.39
CA ASN A 55 19.10 7.52 -4.55
C ASN A 55 19.59 7.39 -6.00
N PRO A 56 19.17 8.29 -6.91
CA PRO A 56 19.53 8.20 -8.33
C PRO A 56 21.04 8.28 -8.58
N SER A 57 21.76 8.94 -7.68
CA SER A 57 23.22 9.09 -7.75
C SER A 57 23.98 7.78 -7.54
N SER A 58 23.34 6.75 -6.97
CA SER A 58 23.92 5.42 -6.80
C SER A 58 24.12 4.67 -8.12
N VAL A 59 23.41 5.06 -9.18
CA VAL A 59 23.49 4.45 -10.51
C VAL A 59 24.29 5.37 -11.43
N THR A 60 25.54 5.01 -11.70
CA THR A 60 26.46 5.83 -12.49
C THR A 60 26.31 5.61 -14.00
N ASP A 61 25.91 4.41 -14.43
CA ASP A 61 25.68 4.07 -15.84
C ASP A 61 24.45 4.81 -16.41
N PRO A 62 24.63 5.71 -17.41
CA PRO A 62 23.53 6.43 -18.03
C PRO A 62 22.47 5.53 -18.68
N ALA A 63 22.87 4.39 -19.28
CA ALA A 63 21.92 3.49 -19.93
C ALA A 63 21.00 2.83 -18.91
N GLN A 64 21.55 2.43 -17.76
CA GLN A 64 20.78 1.87 -16.66
C GLN A 64 19.84 2.90 -16.01
N ARG A 65 20.27 4.17 -15.85
CA ARG A 65 19.37 5.25 -15.39
C ARG A 65 18.19 5.45 -16.33
N ALA A 66 18.45 5.61 -17.63
CA ALA A 66 17.40 5.77 -18.64
C ALA A 66 16.42 4.58 -18.66
N LYS A 67 16.91 3.36 -18.40
CA LYS A 67 16.05 2.18 -18.24
C LYS A 67 15.14 2.31 -17.02
N TYR A 68 15.67 2.68 -15.85
CA TYR A 68 14.85 2.84 -14.64
C TYR A 68 13.85 4.01 -14.75
N ASP A 69 14.26 5.12 -15.36
CA ASP A 69 13.36 6.26 -15.62
C ASP A 69 12.17 5.83 -16.48
N ARG A 70 12.44 5.12 -17.59
CA ARG A 70 11.40 4.58 -18.46
C ARG A 70 10.49 3.59 -17.73
N GLN A 71 11.06 2.68 -16.94
CA GLN A 71 10.27 1.71 -16.17
C GLN A 71 9.36 2.40 -15.15
N ALA A 72 9.86 3.42 -14.46
CA ALA A 72 9.04 4.19 -13.53
C ALA A 72 7.92 4.94 -14.26
N GLU A 73 8.17 5.53 -15.43
CA GLU A 73 7.12 6.16 -16.25
C GLU A 73 6.06 5.16 -16.72
N GLU A 74 6.46 3.97 -17.16
CA GLU A 74 5.56 2.89 -17.59
C GLU A 74 4.66 2.43 -16.44
N ILE A 75 5.21 2.28 -15.22
CA ILE A 75 4.46 1.91 -14.01
C ILE A 75 3.50 3.04 -13.61
N SER A 76 3.97 4.28 -13.49
CA SER A 76 3.11 5.43 -13.15
C SER A 76 1.94 5.56 -14.14
N ARG A 77 2.20 5.37 -15.45
CA ARG A 77 1.15 5.35 -16.49
C ARG A 77 0.13 4.23 -16.25
N GLY A 78 0.60 3.01 -15.98
CA GLY A 78 -0.27 1.87 -15.71
C GLY A 78 -1.16 2.09 -14.48
N LEU A 79 -0.57 2.58 -13.38
CA LEU A 79 -1.31 2.93 -12.16
C LEU A 79 -2.34 4.05 -12.43
N ALA A 80 -1.99 5.07 -13.21
CA ALA A 80 -2.89 6.18 -13.53
C ALA A 80 -4.15 5.74 -14.32
N HIS A 81 -4.08 4.64 -15.05
CA HIS A 81 -5.21 4.07 -15.80
C HIS A 81 -6.13 3.17 -14.95
N LEU A 82 -5.70 2.80 -13.75
CA LEU A 82 -6.52 2.07 -12.80
C LEU A 82 -7.38 3.02 -11.96
N PRO A 83 -8.56 2.58 -11.50
CA PRO A 83 -9.38 3.37 -10.60
C PRO A 83 -8.65 3.58 -9.26
N ALA A 84 -8.84 4.76 -8.67
CA ALA A 84 -8.39 5.00 -7.30
C ALA A 84 -9.15 4.11 -6.33
N ASP A 85 -8.45 3.63 -5.30
CA ASP A 85 -8.98 2.78 -4.26
C ASP A 85 -8.67 3.42 -2.89
N PRO A 86 -9.46 4.44 -2.49
CA PRO A 86 -9.24 5.14 -1.23
C PRO A 86 -9.61 4.23 -0.05
N GLY A 87 -8.88 4.37 1.05
CA GLY A 87 -9.10 3.58 2.26
C GLY A 87 -7.86 3.45 3.12
N THR A 88 -8.01 2.74 4.24
CA THR A 88 -6.89 2.41 5.12
C THR A 88 -6.16 1.18 4.60
N THR A 89 -4.85 1.27 4.46
CA THR A 89 -3.97 0.15 4.11
C THR A 89 -2.77 0.09 5.04
N HIS A 90 -2.03 -1.02 4.99
CA HIS A 90 -0.93 -1.30 5.90
C HIS A 90 0.35 -1.61 5.13
N ARG A 91 1.49 -1.09 5.59
CA ARG A 91 2.79 -1.38 4.99
C ARG A 91 3.75 -1.86 6.06
N GLY A 92 4.47 -2.94 5.77
CA GLY A 92 5.55 -3.45 6.61
C GLY A 92 6.91 -3.00 6.10
N ALA A 93 7.84 -2.74 7.01
CA ALA A 93 9.24 -2.53 6.68
C ALA A 93 10.15 -2.98 7.85
N ALA A 94 11.44 -3.11 7.57
CA ALA A 94 12.46 -3.21 8.62
C ALA A 94 12.90 -1.82 9.05
N ASN A 95 13.12 -1.59 10.35
CA ASN A 95 13.66 -0.34 10.88
C ASN A 95 15.02 0.01 10.24
N GLY A 96 15.30 1.30 10.10
CA GLY A 96 16.54 1.82 9.55
C GLY A 96 16.62 3.35 9.69
N PRO A 97 17.74 3.99 9.27
CA PRO A 97 17.96 5.43 9.51
C PRO A 97 16.87 6.34 8.90
N TRP A 98 16.18 5.86 7.88
CA TRP A 98 15.09 6.57 7.23
C TRP A 98 13.86 6.74 8.14
N VAL A 99 13.71 5.88 9.17
CA VAL A 99 12.55 5.92 10.07
C VAL A 99 12.49 7.25 10.83
N ASP A 100 13.63 7.89 11.11
CA ASP A 100 13.68 9.14 11.89
C ASP A 100 12.95 10.31 11.20
N GLN A 101 12.74 10.23 9.89
CA GLN A 101 11.98 11.21 9.10
C GLN A 101 10.50 11.25 9.48
N TYR A 102 9.96 10.12 9.94
CA TYR A 102 8.52 9.94 10.18
C TYR A 102 8.20 10.34 11.62
N GLN A 103 8.16 11.65 11.89
CA GLN A 103 7.72 12.19 13.18
C GLN A 103 6.32 12.79 13.06
N THR A 104 5.51 12.68 14.10
CA THR A 104 4.17 13.28 14.14
C THR A 104 4.20 14.75 13.70
N GLY A 105 3.33 15.10 12.76
CA GLY A 105 3.23 16.43 12.15
C GLY A 105 4.16 16.67 10.96
N GLN A 106 5.06 15.74 10.63
CA GLN A 106 5.92 15.87 9.44
C GLN A 106 5.22 15.38 8.18
N VAL A 107 5.48 16.07 7.07
CA VAL A 107 5.11 15.61 5.73
C VAL A 107 6.33 14.92 5.11
N VAL A 108 6.21 13.63 4.82
CA VAL A 108 7.28 12.81 4.27
C VAL A 108 6.98 12.48 2.80
N PRO A 109 7.80 12.96 1.86
CA PRO A 109 7.70 12.57 0.46
C PRO A 109 8.38 11.21 0.22
N GLU A 110 7.67 10.26 -0.38
CA GLU A 110 8.23 8.99 -0.84
C GLU A 110 8.73 9.16 -2.28
N ALA A 111 10.05 9.21 -2.48
CA ALA A 111 10.62 9.34 -3.82
C ALA A 111 10.38 8.10 -4.71
N ALA A 112 10.19 6.94 -4.09
CA ALA A 112 9.91 5.67 -4.74
C ALA A 112 8.40 5.35 -4.72
N PHE A 113 8.01 4.31 -5.45
CA PHE A 113 6.69 3.73 -5.29
C PHE A 113 6.55 3.12 -3.88
N SER A 114 5.34 3.21 -3.34
CA SER A 114 4.99 2.61 -2.06
C SER A 114 3.96 1.51 -2.26
N SER A 115 4.24 0.34 -1.70
CA SER A 115 3.33 -0.81 -1.68
C SER A 115 2.78 -1.00 -0.27
N SER A 116 1.50 -1.31 -0.19
CA SER A 116 0.75 -1.58 1.04
C SER A 116 -0.26 -2.69 0.78
N SER A 117 -0.81 -3.28 1.84
CA SER A 117 -1.83 -4.32 1.77
C SER A 117 -3.12 -3.83 2.45
N LYS A 118 -4.27 -4.28 1.95
CA LYS A 118 -5.53 -4.16 2.70
C LYS A 118 -5.58 -5.10 3.92
N ASP A 119 -4.73 -6.11 3.96
CA ASP A 119 -4.63 -7.05 5.08
C ASP A 119 -3.48 -6.65 6.02
N PRO A 120 -3.77 -6.21 7.26
CA PRO A 120 -2.73 -5.86 8.23
C PRO A 120 -1.79 -7.03 8.57
N MET A 121 -2.26 -8.28 8.48
CA MET A 121 -1.43 -9.45 8.75
C MET A 121 -0.32 -9.61 7.73
N ILE A 122 -0.59 -9.32 6.45
CA ILE A 122 0.40 -9.40 5.37
C ILE A 122 1.49 -8.33 5.58
N ALA A 123 1.09 -7.11 5.95
CA ALA A 123 2.03 -6.05 6.30
C ALA A 123 2.91 -6.43 7.50
N GLN A 124 2.31 -7.03 8.54
CA GLN A 124 3.04 -7.48 9.72
C GLN A 124 4.05 -8.60 9.38
N GLU A 125 3.65 -9.62 8.63
CA GLU A 125 4.54 -10.69 8.19
C GLU A 125 5.73 -10.16 7.38
N PHE A 126 5.48 -9.20 6.49
CA PHE A 126 6.53 -8.55 5.71
C PHE A 126 7.50 -7.74 6.59
N ALA A 127 6.97 -6.98 7.56
CA ALA A 127 7.79 -6.24 8.52
C ALA A 127 8.68 -7.18 9.33
N GLU A 128 8.10 -8.22 9.94
CA GLU A 128 8.82 -9.19 10.76
C GLU A 128 9.89 -9.96 9.97
N LYS A 129 9.54 -10.41 8.75
CA LYS A 129 10.48 -11.12 7.86
C LYS A 129 11.70 -10.26 7.53
N ASN A 130 11.50 -8.98 7.21
CA ASN A 130 12.58 -8.09 6.82
C ASN A 130 13.39 -7.62 8.04
N ALA A 131 12.71 -7.30 9.14
CA ALA A 131 13.34 -6.96 10.42
C ALA A 131 14.26 -8.08 10.90
N ARG A 132 13.79 -9.33 10.86
CA ARG A 132 14.59 -10.51 11.21
C ARG A 132 15.84 -10.67 10.33
N LYS A 133 15.72 -10.43 9.02
CA LYS A 133 16.86 -10.49 8.09
C LYS A 133 17.91 -9.42 8.39
N GLN A 134 17.48 -8.26 8.88
CA GLN A 134 18.34 -7.10 9.13
C GLN A 134 18.81 -6.99 10.59
N GLY A 135 18.22 -7.78 11.50
CA GLY A 135 18.53 -7.71 12.93
C GLY A 135 18.01 -6.42 13.59
N THR A 136 16.90 -5.89 13.10
CA THR A 136 16.28 -4.63 13.56
C THR A 136 14.85 -4.88 14.02
N GLU A 137 14.17 -3.85 14.52
CA GLU A 137 12.74 -3.89 14.83
C GLU A 137 11.90 -3.82 13.53
N PRO A 138 10.72 -4.44 13.49
CA PRO A 138 9.71 -4.19 12.46
C PRO A 138 9.09 -2.79 12.60
N VAL A 139 8.73 -2.23 11.46
CA VAL A 139 7.98 -0.98 11.34
C VAL A 139 6.69 -1.27 10.60
N ILE A 140 5.56 -0.86 11.18
CA ILE A 140 4.23 -0.99 10.60
C ILE A 140 3.66 0.40 10.35
N PHE A 141 3.28 0.65 9.11
CA PHE A 141 2.55 1.85 8.71
C PHE A 141 1.06 1.54 8.60
N GLU A 142 0.23 2.44 9.11
CA GLU A 142 -1.20 2.55 8.80
C GLU A 142 -1.38 3.80 7.93
N ILE A 143 -1.88 3.61 6.72
CA ILE A 143 -1.94 4.63 5.68
C ILE A 143 -3.41 4.91 5.36
N GLU A 144 -3.88 6.12 5.65
CA GLU A 144 -5.14 6.63 5.11
C GLU A 144 -4.88 7.18 3.69
N GLY A 145 -5.13 6.33 2.69
CA GLY A 145 -4.87 6.62 1.27
C GLY A 145 -6.08 7.18 0.53
N LYS A 146 -5.81 8.00 -0.49
CA LYS A 146 -6.78 8.56 -1.44
C LYS A 146 -6.52 8.10 -2.86
N ASN A 147 -5.27 8.07 -3.30
CA ASN A 147 -4.87 7.79 -4.67
C ASN A 147 -4.08 6.48 -4.82
N GLY A 148 -4.18 5.56 -3.86
CA GLY A 148 -3.72 4.19 -4.06
C GLY A 148 -4.47 3.49 -5.21
N ARG A 149 -3.85 2.46 -5.79
CA ARG A 149 -4.46 1.58 -6.79
C ARG A 149 -4.42 0.15 -6.29
N TYR A 150 -5.57 -0.48 -6.21
CA TYR A 150 -5.64 -1.90 -5.90
C TYR A 150 -5.21 -2.72 -7.12
N ILE A 151 -4.11 -3.46 -6.99
CA ILE A 151 -3.45 -4.13 -8.12
C ILE A 151 -3.43 -5.65 -8.02
N LYS A 152 -4.21 -6.24 -7.09
CA LYS A 152 -4.31 -7.69 -6.88
C LYS A 152 -4.46 -8.48 -8.20
N GLU A 153 -5.33 -8.04 -9.10
CA GLU A 153 -5.61 -8.74 -10.37
C GLU A 153 -4.43 -8.76 -11.35
N TYR A 154 -3.44 -7.90 -11.15
CA TYR A 154 -2.25 -7.77 -12.01
C TYR A 154 -0.97 -8.22 -11.32
N SER A 155 -1.04 -8.53 -10.02
CA SER A 155 0.10 -8.95 -9.23
C SER A 155 0.49 -10.39 -9.54
N ILE A 156 1.79 -10.69 -9.45
CA ILE A 156 2.27 -12.08 -9.41
C ILE A 156 2.00 -12.76 -8.07
N TYR A 157 1.63 -11.97 -7.05
CA TYR A 157 1.25 -12.39 -5.70
C TYR A 157 -0.17 -11.91 -5.39
N ASP A 158 -1.16 -12.59 -5.96
CA ASP A 158 -2.58 -12.24 -5.81
C ASP A 158 -3.10 -12.32 -4.36
N TYR A 159 -2.40 -12.99 -3.46
CA TYR A 159 -2.76 -13.05 -2.04
C TYR A 159 -2.38 -11.78 -1.26
N GLU A 160 -1.55 -10.88 -1.80
CA GLU A 160 -0.99 -9.75 -1.04
C GLU A 160 -1.98 -8.60 -0.82
N GLU A 161 -3.17 -8.64 -1.44
CA GLU A 161 -4.20 -7.60 -1.33
C GLU A 161 -3.61 -6.19 -1.59
N GLU A 162 -2.70 -6.12 -2.57
CA GLU A 162 -1.79 -5.00 -2.75
C GLU A 162 -2.50 -3.73 -3.25
N VAL A 163 -2.21 -2.63 -2.56
CA VAL A 163 -2.50 -1.26 -2.99
C VAL A 163 -1.19 -0.52 -3.19
N ALA A 164 -0.93 -0.14 -4.44
CA ALA A 164 0.26 0.60 -4.85
C ALA A 164 -0.01 2.10 -4.95
N PHE A 165 0.91 2.90 -4.44
CA PHE A 165 0.94 4.36 -4.55
C PHE A 165 2.08 4.78 -5.48
N ASP A 166 1.83 5.81 -6.28
CA ASP A 166 2.81 6.31 -7.25
C ASP A 166 4.04 6.90 -6.55
N ARG A 167 5.14 7.01 -7.29
CA ARG A 167 6.33 7.72 -6.84
C ARG A 167 6.03 9.20 -6.59
N GLY A 168 6.68 9.79 -5.59
CA GLY A 168 6.48 11.19 -5.20
C GLY A 168 5.25 11.42 -4.31
N THR A 169 4.51 10.37 -3.95
CA THR A 169 3.39 10.48 -2.99
C THR A 169 3.91 11.02 -1.65
N SER A 170 3.20 11.99 -1.08
CA SER A 170 3.55 12.60 0.20
C SER A 170 2.55 12.23 1.27
N TYR A 171 3.05 11.96 2.49
CA TYR A 171 2.23 11.53 3.62
C TYR A 171 2.46 12.44 4.82
N LEU A 172 1.38 12.93 5.43
CA LEU A 172 1.45 13.56 6.74
C LEU A 172 1.43 12.48 7.82
N VAL A 173 2.46 12.42 8.65
CA VAL A 173 2.50 11.53 9.81
C VAL A 173 1.55 12.08 10.88
N THR A 174 0.48 11.35 11.14
CA THR A 174 -0.56 11.73 12.10
C THR A 174 -0.27 11.20 13.50
N ASP A 175 0.45 10.08 13.60
CA ASP A 175 0.88 9.52 14.87
C ASP A 175 2.12 8.64 14.71
N ARG A 176 2.88 8.49 15.79
CA ARG A 176 4.02 7.59 15.90
C ARG A 176 4.21 7.14 17.33
N TYR A 177 4.34 5.83 17.52
CA TYR A 177 4.60 5.25 18.82
C TYR A 177 5.30 3.89 18.70
N ASP A 178 6.06 3.54 19.72
CA ASP A 178 6.62 2.20 19.86
C ASP A 178 5.62 1.31 20.61
N ALA A 179 5.60 0.02 20.31
CA ALA A 179 4.89 -0.97 21.13
C ALA A 179 5.36 -0.87 22.59
N PRO A 180 4.52 -1.19 23.58
CA PRO A 180 4.91 -1.08 25.00
C PRO A 180 6.15 -1.88 25.39
N ASP A 181 6.46 -2.96 24.67
CA ASP A 181 7.65 -3.80 24.85
C ASP A 181 8.81 -3.41 23.93
N GLY A 182 8.67 -2.34 23.14
CA GLY A 182 9.63 -1.85 22.16
C GLY A 182 9.79 -2.75 20.93
N SER A 183 8.94 -3.75 20.74
CA SER A 183 9.11 -4.77 19.70
C SER A 183 8.75 -4.30 18.29
N ILE A 184 7.90 -3.28 18.16
CA ILE A 184 7.40 -2.78 16.87
C ILE A 184 7.30 -1.26 16.93
N ILE A 185 7.68 -0.59 15.85
CA ILE A 185 7.42 0.84 15.64
C ILE A 185 6.16 0.99 14.81
N TYR A 186 5.17 1.72 15.30
CA TYR A 186 3.94 2.04 14.58
C TYR A 186 3.97 3.49 14.08
N ILE A 187 3.62 3.68 12.81
CA ILE A 187 3.52 4.98 12.16
C ILE A 187 2.14 5.09 11.51
N LYS A 188 1.37 6.11 11.86
CA LYS A 188 0.11 6.42 11.20
C LYS A 188 0.30 7.63 10.30
N MET A 189 -0.24 7.58 9.10
CA MET A 189 -0.09 8.67 8.14
C MET A 189 -1.26 8.78 7.17
N THR A 190 -1.49 9.99 6.70
CA THR A 190 -2.55 10.32 5.73
C THR A 190 -1.92 10.88 4.46
N GLU A 191 -2.30 10.32 3.31
CA GLU A 191 -1.88 10.82 2.00
C GLU A 191 -2.33 12.28 1.83
N GLN A 192 -1.41 13.14 1.34
CA GLN A 192 -1.68 14.55 1.09
C GLN A 192 -2.42 14.76 -0.23
#